data_AF-A0A0M3AU96-F1
#
_entry.id   AF-A0A0M3AU96-F1
#
_cell.length_a   1.000
_cell.length_b   1.000
_cell.length_c   1.000
_cell.angle_alpha   90.00
_cell.angle_beta   90.00
_cell.angle_gamma   90.00
#
_symmetry.space_group_name_H-M   'P 1'
#
loop_
_entity.id
_entity.type
_entity.pdbx_description
1 polymer ?
#
loop_
_entity_poly.entity_id
_entity_poly.type
_entity_poly.pdbx_seq_one_letter_code
_entity_poly.pdbx_strand_id
1 'polypeptide(L)'
;MKAIKEAAPELRDRINRQKQDIYAEVDVVLLHLRTLVRTGEKADADRLMAVIVDQYREANELLKHALDTKLVAPLKDQKTEGWPDWAVETRADVLAMAGESGPYEPLWEGDLSDDCTAELHGYMLRAEKMDDRQWWWALYGPDGNISSNEKPGNYTTGGQARRAAANEFRRAVGAPRGEPQGASDMVALGLVDGALRLFAFADDEIYRFADGNNNPHQILSRIAHFGRFLSGAINEFEELINSPLAKERDLQRFFETYPDFLIRDEYKAAHPHMVLSTPGHGDLIPDFVLEPHDQGGFCDLLELKRPQHKITSYMKNRPDFTATVHRAKAQLRTYEAYFEEEGNRTRIAQRYGLNLYRPRMILVIGQKQHIDPRISALEYRRMEMETPQLVIRTYDQLLDRMRSRNR
;
A
#
# COMPACT_ATOMS: atom_id res chain seq x y z
N MET A 1 10.35 34.48 12.51
CA MET A 1 11.19 34.03 11.36
C MET A 1 12.36 33.13 11.74
N LYS A 2 13.13 33.39 12.83
CA LYS A 2 14.26 32.53 13.24
C LYS A 2 13.82 31.13 13.71
N ALA A 3 12.77 31.06 14.53
CA ALA A 3 12.18 29.79 15.01
C ALA A 3 11.59 28.89 13.90
N ILE A 4 11.03 29.49 12.84
CA ILE A 4 10.49 28.74 11.69
C ILE A 4 11.61 28.12 10.84
N LYS A 5 12.77 28.80 10.73
CA LYS A 5 13.95 28.25 10.04
C LYS A 5 14.62 27.13 10.84
N GLU A 6 14.55 27.18 12.17
CA GLU A 6 15.12 26.16 13.06
C GLU A 6 14.24 24.89 13.14
N ALA A 7 12.90 25.01 13.02
CA ALA A 7 11.96 23.88 13.03
C ALA A 7 11.75 23.17 11.66
N ALA A 8 12.24 23.76 10.57
CA ALA A 8 12.00 23.27 9.21
C ALA A 8 12.53 21.84 8.92
N PRO A 9 13.71 21.41 9.43
CA PRO A 9 14.21 20.05 9.17
C PRO A 9 13.35 18.96 9.82
N GLU A 10 12.95 19.15 11.08
CA GLU A 10 12.14 18.18 11.82
C GLU A 10 10.73 18.06 11.24
N LEU A 11 10.15 19.19 10.81
CA LEU A 11 8.85 19.21 10.13
C LEU A 11 8.93 18.51 8.76
N ARG A 12 10.02 18.72 8.02
CA ARG A 12 10.28 18.03 6.75
C ARG A 12 10.44 16.52 6.93
N ASP A 13 11.16 16.08 7.96
CA ASP A 13 11.30 14.65 8.28
C ASP A 13 9.99 14.03 8.73
N ARG A 14 9.16 14.77 9.47
CA ARG A 14 7.81 14.33 9.85
C ARG A 14 6.89 14.18 8.63
N ILE A 15 6.91 15.14 7.71
CA ILE A 15 6.15 15.07 6.45
C ILE A 15 6.64 13.93 5.56
N ASN A 16 7.95 13.70 5.47
CA ASN A 16 8.51 12.59 4.69
C ASN A 16 8.15 11.22 5.27
N ARG A 17 8.14 11.08 6.60
CA ARG A 17 7.67 9.86 7.27
C ARG A 17 6.18 9.62 7.02
N GLN A 18 5.34 10.64 7.25
CA GLN A 18 3.91 10.55 6.96
C GLN A 18 3.62 10.24 5.48
N LYS A 19 4.43 10.76 4.56
CA LYS A 19 4.36 10.42 3.14
C LYS A 19 4.66 8.95 2.87
N GLN A 20 5.69 8.38 3.51
CA GLN A 20 6.02 6.95 3.39
C GLN A 20 4.91 6.07 3.98
N ASP A 21 4.34 6.48 5.10
CA ASP A 21 3.23 5.76 5.75
C ASP A 21 1.98 5.76 4.85
N ILE A 22 1.61 6.90 4.26
CA ILE A 22 0.49 7.01 3.31
C ILE A 22 0.70 6.12 2.08
N TYR A 23 1.91 6.07 1.51
CA TYR A 23 2.16 5.20 0.37
C TYR A 23 2.13 3.71 0.72
N ALA A 24 2.65 3.34 1.89
CA ALA A 24 2.55 1.96 2.38
C ALA A 24 1.08 1.55 2.58
N GLU A 25 0.24 2.44 3.10
CA GLU A 25 -1.21 2.22 3.22
C GLU A 25 -1.89 2.09 1.85
N VAL A 26 -1.56 2.96 0.89
CA VAL A 26 -2.09 2.87 -0.48
C VAL A 26 -1.70 1.55 -1.16
N ASP A 27 -0.47 1.07 -0.98
CA ASP A 27 -0.01 -0.20 -1.55
C ASP A 27 -0.80 -1.40 -1.00
N VAL A 28 -1.10 -1.40 0.31
CA VAL A 28 -1.92 -2.44 0.96
C VAL A 28 -3.36 -2.40 0.44
N VAL A 29 -3.94 -1.21 0.25
CA VAL A 29 -5.30 -1.07 -0.26
C VAL A 29 -5.38 -1.45 -1.74
N LEU A 30 -4.37 -1.14 -2.55
CA LEU A 30 -4.25 -1.57 -3.94
C LEU A 30 -4.11 -3.09 -4.07
N LEU A 31 -3.41 -3.74 -3.14
CA LEU A 31 -3.32 -5.20 -3.09
C LEU A 31 -4.69 -5.82 -2.81
N HIS A 32 -5.46 -5.27 -1.87
CA HIS A 32 -6.80 -5.73 -1.56
C HIS A 32 -7.77 -5.52 -2.73
N LEU A 33 -7.67 -4.38 -3.42
CA LEU A 33 -8.43 -4.11 -4.63
C LEU A 33 -8.17 -5.16 -5.72
N ARG A 34 -6.91 -5.53 -5.95
CA ARG A 34 -6.55 -6.58 -6.92
C ARG A 34 -7.18 -7.92 -6.55
N THR A 35 -7.28 -8.23 -5.26
CA THR A 35 -7.95 -9.44 -4.78
C THR A 35 -9.45 -9.39 -5.05
N LEU A 36 -10.14 -8.31 -4.70
CA LEU A 36 -11.59 -8.14 -4.94
C LEU A 36 -11.95 -8.21 -6.44
N VAL A 37 -11.11 -7.61 -7.30
CA VAL A 37 -11.26 -7.70 -8.75
C VAL A 37 -11.09 -9.15 -9.24
N ARG A 38 -10.12 -9.89 -8.69
CA ARG A 38 -9.88 -11.31 -9.05
C ARG A 38 -10.99 -12.24 -8.55
N THR A 39 -11.63 -11.95 -7.42
CA THR A 39 -12.73 -12.77 -6.88
C THR A 39 -14.10 -12.42 -7.49
N GLY A 40 -14.16 -11.38 -8.34
CA GLY A 40 -15.40 -10.96 -9.01
C GLY A 40 -16.30 -10.07 -8.14
N GLU A 41 -15.79 -9.56 -7.02
CA GLU A 41 -16.51 -8.71 -6.06
C GLU A 41 -16.49 -7.23 -6.50
N LYS A 42 -17.06 -6.98 -7.68
CA LYS A 42 -16.98 -5.68 -8.38
C LYS A 42 -17.49 -4.50 -7.54
N ALA A 43 -18.61 -4.65 -6.85
CA ALA A 43 -19.21 -3.57 -6.04
C ALA A 43 -18.34 -3.15 -4.84
N ASP A 44 -17.54 -4.08 -4.30
CA ASP A 44 -16.65 -3.80 -3.18
C ASP A 44 -15.31 -3.26 -3.67
N ALA A 45 -14.85 -3.72 -4.84
CA ALA A 45 -13.73 -3.10 -5.55
C ALA A 45 -14.02 -1.63 -5.92
N ASP A 46 -15.21 -1.33 -6.45
CA ASP A 46 -15.61 0.03 -6.83
C ASP A 46 -15.70 0.96 -5.59
N ARG A 47 -16.24 0.46 -4.47
CA ARG A 47 -16.29 1.19 -3.20
C ARG A 47 -14.90 1.41 -2.59
N LEU A 48 -13.99 0.46 -2.75
CA LEU A 48 -12.62 0.59 -2.30
C LEU A 48 -11.87 1.64 -3.13
N MET A 49 -12.02 1.60 -4.46
CA MET A 49 -11.42 2.56 -5.40
C MET A 49 -11.86 4.00 -5.16
N ALA A 50 -13.16 4.24 -4.97
CA ALA A 50 -13.69 5.58 -4.76
C ALA A 50 -12.99 6.32 -3.61
N VAL A 51 -12.59 5.58 -2.57
CA VAL A 51 -11.95 6.19 -1.41
C VAL A 51 -10.42 6.17 -1.48
N ILE A 52 -9.79 5.24 -2.20
CA ILE A 52 -8.37 5.40 -2.56
C ILE A 52 -8.20 6.73 -3.30
N VAL A 53 -9.11 7.02 -4.24
CA VAL A 53 -9.12 8.26 -5.02
C VAL A 53 -9.28 9.49 -4.12
N ASP A 54 -10.18 9.45 -3.14
CA ASP A 54 -10.40 10.57 -2.22
C ASP A 54 -9.21 10.77 -1.25
N GLN A 55 -8.64 9.70 -0.69
CA GLN A 55 -7.45 9.80 0.18
C GLN A 55 -6.21 10.27 -0.60
N TYR A 56 -6.04 9.81 -1.84
CA TYR A 56 -4.96 10.26 -2.71
C TYR A 56 -5.15 11.72 -3.14
N ARG A 57 -6.40 12.19 -3.29
CA ARG A 57 -6.72 13.60 -3.54
C ARG A 57 -6.34 14.46 -2.34
N GLU A 58 -6.70 14.04 -1.14
CA GLU A 58 -6.38 14.74 0.11
C GLU A 58 -4.88 14.81 0.38
N ALA A 59 -4.16 13.69 0.21
CA ALA A 59 -2.70 13.64 0.33
C ALA A 59 -1.98 14.53 -0.68
N ASN A 60 -2.50 14.64 -1.92
CA ASN A 60 -1.94 15.53 -2.93
C ASN A 60 -2.22 17.00 -2.66
N GLU A 61 -3.38 17.36 -2.13
CA GLU A 61 -3.64 18.75 -1.74
C GLU A 61 -2.77 19.16 -0.54
N LEU A 62 -2.52 18.25 0.42
CA LEU A 62 -1.55 18.46 1.51
C LEU A 62 -0.12 18.65 0.96
N LEU A 63 0.31 17.82 0.01
CA LEU A 63 1.63 17.91 -0.59
C LEU A 63 1.81 19.20 -1.41
N LYS A 64 0.78 19.58 -2.16
CA LYS A 64 0.75 20.82 -2.94
C LYS A 64 0.79 22.04 -2.03
N HIS A 65 0.03 22.04 -0.94
CA HIS A 65 0.09 23.08 0.08
C HIS A 65 1.48 23.17 0.75
N ALA A 66 2.15 22.05 1.01
CA ALA A 66 3.50 22.00 1.56
C ALA A 66 4.58 22.49 0.56
N LEU A 67 4.37 22.30 -0.74
CA LEU A 67 5.24 22.81 -1.80
C LEU A 67 5.05 24.33 -2.02
N ASP A 68 3.80 24.79 -2.01
CA ASP A 68 3.44 26.21 -2.21
C ASP A 68 3.92 27.09 -1.04
N THR A 69 4.00 26.54 0.16
CA THR A 69 4.57 27.18 1.37
C THR A 69 6.10 27.10 1.44
N LYS A 70 6.77 26.51 0.44
CA LYS A 70 8.23 26.25 0.41
C LYS A 70 8.75 25.44 1.61
N LEU A 71 7.87 24.67 2.27
CA LEU A 71 8.24 23.79 3.38
C LEU A 71 9.02 22.55 2.90
N VAL A 72 8.88 22.20 1.62
CA VAL A 72 9.61 21.08 0.97
C VAL A 72 10.12 21.53 -0.41
N ALA A 73 11.29 21.03 -0.83
CA ALA A 73 11.82 21.31 -2.18
C ALA A 73 11.00 20.56 -3.25
N PRO A 74 10.81 21.14 -4.45
CA PRO A 74 10.08 20.49 -5.53
C PRO A 74 10.77 19.22 -5.99
N LEU A 75 9.99 18.15 -6.18
CA LEU A 75 10.41 16.93 -6.85
C LEU A 75 10.63 17.25 -8.33
N LYS A 76 11.89 17.38 -8.73
CA LYS A 76 12.27 17.02 -10.09
C LYS A 76 12.50 15.51 -10.07
N ASP A 77 11.84 14.82 -11.00
CA ASP A 77 12.13 13.43 -11.40
C ASP A 77 11.46 12.28 -10.63
N GLN A 78 10.13 12.30 -10.50
CA GLN A 78 9.36 11.04 -10.52
C GLN A 78 8.23 11.14 -11.53
N LYS A 79 8.41 10.42 -12.65
CA LYS A 79 7.40 10.26 -13.70
C LYS A 79 6.29 9.33 -13.19
N THR A 80 5.05 9.65 -13.57
CA THR A 80 3.85 8.80 -13.44
C THR A 80 3.87 7.60 -14.41
N GLU A 81 5.04 7.11 -14.82
CA GLU A 81 5.18 5.91 -15.65
C GLU A 81 4.77 4.69 -14.81
N GLY A 82 3.63 4.06 -15.14
CA GLY A 82 3.18 2.80 -14.53
C GLY A 82 1.75 2.76 -14.00
N TRP A 83 0.99 3.86 -14.08
CA TRP A 83 -0.43 3.84 -13.74
C TRP A 83 -1.24 3.29 -14.93
N PRO A 84 -2.21 2.37 -14.72
CA PRO A 84 -3.15 1.99 -15.76
C PRO A 84 -4.02 3.19 -16.15
N ASP A 85 -4.25 3.41 -17.45
CA ASP A 85 -4.95 4.60 -17.97
C ASP A 85 -6.32 4.83 -17.32
N TRP A 86 -7.07 3.75 -17.03
CA TRP A 86 -8.38 3.81 -16.38
C TRP A 86 -8.37 4.41 -14.97
N ALA A 87 -7.26 4.32 -14.23
CA ALA A 87 -7.13 4.83 -12.86
C ALA A 87 -6.88 6.36 -12.81
N VAL A 88 -6.37 6.94 -13.90
CA VAL A 88 -6.23 8.39 -14.06
C VAL A 88 -7.57 9.03 -14.40
N GLU A 89 -8.42 8.30 -15.14
CA GLU A 89 -9.77 8.71 -15.54
C GLU A 89 -10.78 8.70 -14.38
N THR A 90 -10.73 7.71 -13.47
CA THR A 90 -11.72 7.55 -12.38
C THR A 90 -11.77 8.74 -11.39
N ARG A 91 -10.70 9.52 -11.26
CA ARG A 91 -10.65 10.70 -10.35
C ARG A 91 -11.62 11.80 -10.75
N ALA A 92 -11.88 11.95 -12.05
CA ALA A 92 -12.78 12.95 -12.59
C ALA A 92 -14.24 12.51 -12.48
N ASP A 93 -14.51 11.22 -12.75
CA ASP A 93 -15.85 10.64 -12.68
C ASP A 93 -16.41 10.62 -11.24
N VAL A 94 -15.56 10.37 -10.24
CA VAL A 94 -15.97 10.36 -8.82
C VAL A 94 -16.39 11.76 -8.33
N LEU A 95 -15.86 12.85 -8.89
CA LEU A 95 -16.30 14.22 -8.58
C LEU A 95 -17.63 14.57 -9.25
N ALA A 96 -17.91 14.00 -10.43
CA ALA A 96 -19.16 14.20 -11.14
C ALA A 96 -20.34 13.47 -10.47
N MET A 97 -20.09 12.36 -9.76
CA MET A 97 -21.14 11.55 -9.11
C MET A 97 -21.57 12.05 -7.71
N ALA A 98 -20.86 13.00 -7.09
CA ALA A 98 -21.09 13.41 -5.70
C ALA A 98 -22.14 14.52 -5.48
N GLY A 99 -22.86 14.97 -6.52
CA GLY A 99 -24.18 15.60 -6.39
C GLY A 99 -24.31 16.97 -5.69
N GLU A 100 -23.23 17.61 -5.24
CA GLU A 100 -23.27 18.99 -4.75
C GLU A 100 -22.17 19.84 -5.41
N SER A 101 -22.24 19.96 -6.74
CA SER A 101 -21.59 21.08 -7.42
C SER A 101 -22.29 22.36 -6.98
N GLY A 102 -21.58 23.25 -6.28
CA GLY A 102 -22.10 24.57 -5.93
C GLY A 102 -22.67 25.28 -7.18
N PRO A 103 -23.55 26.28 -7.04
CA PRO A 103 -24.30 26.87 -8.16
C PRO A 103 -23.44 27.50 -9.26
N TYR A 104 -22.11 27.57 -9.08
CA TYR A 104 -21.15 28.12 -10.04
C TYR A 104 -20.01 27.13 -10.38
N GLU A 105 -20.21 25.83 -10.16
CA GLU A 105 -19.26 24.79 -10.55
C GLU A 105 -19.73 24.06 -11.82
N PRO A 106 -18.96 24.13 -12.92
CA PRO A 106 -19.34 23.50 -14.18
C PRO A 106 -19.20 21.97 -14.10
N LEU A 107 -20.25 21.26 -14.52
CA LEU A 107 -20.21 19.82 -14.78
C LEU A 107 -19.67 19.60 -16.20
N TRP A 108 -18.48 19.02 -16.30
CA TRP A 108 -17.82 18.81 -17.59
C TRP A 108 -18.26 17.50 -18.23
N GLU A 109 -18.62 17.58 -19.51
CA GLU A 109 -19.05 16.49 -20.39
C GLU A 109 -18.06 16.36 -21.57
N GLY A 110 -18.02 15.19 -22.21
CA GLY A 110 -17.08 14.90 -23.31
C GLY A 110 -15.78 14.24 -22.85
N ASP A 111 -14.75 14.26 -23.70
CA ASP A 111 -13.45 13.64 -23.42
C ASP A 111 -12.58 14.59 -22.60
N LEU A 112 -12.47 14.34 -21.29
CA LEU A 112 -11.69 15.17 -20.38
C LEU A 112 -10.17 15.17 -20.67
N SER A 113 -9.71 14.28 -21.54
CA SER A 113 -8.32 14.13 -21.98
C SER A 113 -8.02 14.75 -23.36
N ASP A 114 -9.08 15.15 -24.09
CA ASP A 114 -9.00 15.75 -25.42
C ASP A 114 -9.90 16.98 -25.55
N ASP A 115 -11.21 16.81 -25.73
CA ASP A 115 -12.18 17.89 -25.89
C ASP A 115 -13.40 17.70 -24.98
N CYS A 116 -13.62 18.67 -24.09
CA CYS A 116 -14.70 18.64 -23.12
C CYS A 116 -15.38 20.00 -22.98
N THR A 117 -16.69 19.96 -22.70
CA THR A 117 -17.55 21.13 -22.58
C THR A 117 -18.33 21.11 -21.27
N ALA A 118 -18.80 22.26 -20.81
CA ALA A 118 -19.75 22.35 -19.70
C ALA A 118 -20.75 23.47 -19.95
N GLU A 119 -22.03 23.23 -19.70
CA GLU A 119 -23.06 24.27 -19.74
C GLU A 119 -23.39 24.77 -18.33
N LEU A 120 -23.37 26.09 -18.14
CA LEU A 120 -23.63 26.69 -16.84
C LEU A 120 -24.21 28.10 -16.98
N HIS A 121 -25.41 28.33 -16.45
CA HIS A 121 -26.10 29.63 -16.49
C HIS A 121 -26.19 30.27 -17.89
N GLY A 122 -26.40 29.47 -18.93
CA GLY A 122 -26.48 29.94 -20.32
C GLY A 122 -25.12 30.25 -20.97
N TYR A 123 -24.03 29.89 -20.29
CA TYR A 123 -22.68 29.88 -20.85
C TYR A 123 -22.25 28.46 -21.20
N MET A 124 -21.50 28.31 -22.28
CA MET A 124 -20.80 27.08 -22.63
C MET A 124 -19.31 27.28 -22.40
N LEU A 125 -18.72 26.48 -21.53
CA LEU A 125 -17.29 26.40 -21.30
C LEU A 125 -16.73 25.26 -22.17
N ARG A 126 -15.55 25.44 -22.75
CA ARG A 126 -14.83 24.40 -23.51
C ARG A 126 -13.37 24.36 -23.09
N ALA A 127 -12.82 23.16 -22.99
CA ALA A 127 -11.40 22.91 -22.83
C ALA A 127 -10.98 21.81 -23.80
N GLU A 128 -10.08 22.15 -24.71
CA GLU A 128 -9.68 21.33 -25.86
C GLU A 128 -8.16 21.23 -25.92
N LYS A 129 -7.66 20.05 -26.25
CA LYS A 129 -6.24 19.79 -26.44
C LYS A 129 -5.85 20.09 -27.88
N MET A 130 -4.85 20.95 -28.05
CA MET A 130 -4.30 21.32 -29.34
C MET A 130 -3.09 20.43 -29.71
N ASP A 131 -2.69 20.46 -30.98
CA ASP A 131 -1.68 19.57 -31.60
C ASP A 131 -0.30 19.53 -30.89
N ASP A 132 0.04 20.53 -30.06
CA ASP A 132 1.36 20.67 -29.39
C ASP A 132 1.36 20.40 -27.86
N ARG A 133 0.43 19.56 -27.37
CA ARG A 133 0.25 19.32 -25.90
C ARG A 133 -0.11 20.58 -25.12
N GLN A 134 -0.55 21.62 -25.82
CA GLN A 134 -1.12 22.82 -25.21
C GLN A 134 -2.63 22.67 -25.16
N TRP A 135 -3.21 23.13 -24.06
CA TRP A 135 -4.65 23.15 -23.90
C TRP A 135 -5.18 24.55 -24.19
N TRP A 136 -6.23 24.58 -24.99
CA TRP A 136 -7.02 25.76 -25.28
C TRP A 136 -8.28 25.72 -24.43
N TRP A 137 -8.77 26.90 -24.04
CA TRP A 137 -10.07 27.03 -23.40
C TRP A 137 -10.86 28.20 -23.97
N ALA A 138 -12.19 28.08 -23.92
CA ALA A 138 -13.10 29.15 -24.24
C ALA A 138 -14.33 29.17 -23.33
N LEU A 139 -14.91 30.35 -23.24
CA LEU A 139 -16.19 30.66 -22.64
C LEU A 139 -17.05 31.32 -23.71
N TYR A 140 -18.16 30.70 -24.05
CA TYR A 140 -19.17 31.23 -24.96
C TYR A 140 -20.37 31.65 -24.15
N GLY A 141 -20.87 32.87 -24.38
CA GLY A 141 -21.99 33.39 -23.61
C GLY A 141 -22.72 34.53 -24.31
N PRO A 142 -23.85 34.99 -23.71
CA PRO A 142 -24.66 36.07 -24.27
C PRO A 142 -23.90 37.40 -24.36
N ASP A 143 -22.91 37.62 -23.49
CA ASP A 143 -22.10 38.83 -23.45
C ASP A 143 -20.86 38.79 -24.36
N GLY A 144 -20.75 37.74 -25.19
CA GLY A 144 -19.65 37.51 -26.12
C GLY A 144 -18.80 36.29 -25.75
N ASN A 145 -17.76 36.05 -26.56
CA ASN A 145 -16.87 34.91 -26.40
C ASN A 145 -15.52 35.37 -25.86
N ILE A 146 -14.97 34.64 -24.90
CA ILE A 146 -13.63 34.87 -24.33
C ILE A 146 -12.87 33.55 -24.38
N SER A 147 -11.63 33.57 -24.88
CA SER A 147 -10.80 32.38 -24.95
C SER A 147 -9.36 32.65 -24.50
N SER A 148 -8.59 31.58 -24.45
CA SER A 148 -7.14 31.64 -24.24
C SER A 148 -6.38 32.38 -25.36
N ASN A 149 -7.02 32.68 -26.50
CA ASN A 149 -6.42 33.51 -27.55
C ASN A 149 -6.38 35.00 -27.14
N GLU A 150 -7.43 35.48 -26.48
CA GLU A 150 -7.51 36.86 -25.99
C GLU A 150 -6.82 37.01 -24.62
N LYS A 151 -6.75 35.92 -23.84
CA LYS A 151 -6.09 35.86 -22.53
C LYS A 151 -5.02 34.76 -22.52
N PRO A 152 -3.85 35.00 -23.14
CA PRO A 152 -2.83 33.98 -23.29
C PRO A 152 -2.32 33.50 -21.93
N GLY A 153 -2.18 32.18 -21.81
CA GLY A 153 -1.64 31.49 -20.64
C GLY A 153 -1.04 30.15 -21.05
N ASN A 154 -0.11 29.61 -20.25
CA ASN A 154 0.51 28.34 -20.53
C ASN A 154 -0.25 27.18 -19.87
N TYR A 155 -1.28 26.68 -20.55
CA TYR A 155 -2.11 25.58 -20.08
C TYR A 155 -1.57 24.26 -20.65
N THR A 156 -0.92 23.46 -19.80
CA THR A 156 -0.27 22.20 -20.19
C THR A 156 -1.12 20.97 -19.86
N THR A 157 -2.29 21.17 -19.24
CA THR A 157 -3.20 20.09 -18.83
C THR A 157 -4.66 20.53 -18.95
N GLY A 158 -5.57 19.59 -19.19
CA GLY A 158 -7.01 19.86 -19.29
C GLY A 158 -7.59 20.42 -18.00
N GLY A 159 -7.08 20.00 -16.85
CA GLY A 159 -7.47 20.58 -15.57
C GLY A 159 -7.12 22.07 -15.44
N GLN A 160 -6.01 22.53 -16.01
CA GLN A 160 -5.66 23.96 -16.00
C GLN A 160 -6.58 24.78 -16.92
N ALA A 161 -6.86 24.27 -18.13
CA ALA A 161 -7.76 24.90 -19.10
C ALA A 161 -9.20 24.98 -18.57
N ARG A 162 -9.73 23.88 -18.01
CA ARG A 162 -11.05 23.86 -17.35
C ARG A 162 -11.17 24.85 -16.20
N ARG A 163 -10.16 24.94 -15.32
CA ARG A 163 -10.15 25.94 -14.23
C ARG A 163 -10.11 27.36 -14.76
N ALA A 164 -9.39 27.61 -15.85
CA ALA A 164 -9.31 28.94 -16.46
C ALA A 164 -10.67 29.36 -17.04
N ALA A 165 -11.33 28.48 -17.80
CA ALA A 165 -12.69 28.70 -18.29
C ALA A 165 -13.69 28.94 -17.15
N ALA A 166 -13.64 28.13 -16.07
CA ALA A 166 -14.51 28.28 -14.91
C ALA A 166 -14.28 29.61 -14.17
N ASN A 167 -13.04 30.07 -14.07
CA ASN A 167 -12.71 31.36 -13.45
C ASN A 167 -13.20 32.54 -14.29
N GLU A 168 -13.12 32.45 -15.62
CA GLU A 168 -13.66 33.48 -16.50
C GLU A 168 -15.17 33.51 -16.51
N PHE A 169 -15.83 32.33 -16.45
CA PHE A 169 -17.26 32.24 -16.22
C PHE A 169 -17.67 32.99 -14.95
N ARG A 170 -17.01 32.73 -13.81
CA ARG A 170 -17.30 33.41 -12.54
C ARG A 170 -17.14 34.92 -12.62
N ARG A 171 -16.14 35.40 -13.38
CA ARG A 171 -15.95 36.83 -13.63
C ARG A 171 -17.10 37.41 -14.45
N ALA A 172 -17.53 36.71 -15.50
CA ALA A 172 -18.62 37.14 -16.38
C ALA A 172 -19.95 37.27 -15.63
N VAL A 173 -20.27 36.30 -14.75
CA VAL A 173 -21.53 36.32 -13.99
C VAL A 173 -21.45 37.11 -12.67
N GLY A 174 -20.32 37.78 -12.39
CA GLY A 174 -20.12 38.53 -11.14
C GLY A 174 -20.13 37.66 -9.88
N ALA A 175 -19.86 36.36 -10.01
CA ALA A 175 -19.75 35.47 -8.86
C ALA A 175 -18.50 35.83 -8.03
N PRO A 176 -18.57 35.72 -6.69
CA PRO A 176 -17.41 35.97 -5.84
C PRO A 176 -16.23 35.11 -6.30
N ARG A 177 -15.03 35.72 -6.39
CA ARG A 177 -13.81 34.98 -6.70
C ARG A 177 -13.66 33.88 -5.65
N GLY A 178 -13.65 32.62 -6.08
CA GLY A 178 -13.23 31.48 -5.25
C GLY A 178 -11.72 31.49 -4.98
N GLU A 179 -11.13 32.65 -4.71
CA GLU A 179 -9.81 32.71 -4.06
C GLU A 179 -10.05 32.54 -2.56
N PRO A 180 -9.39 31.59 -1.89
CA PRO A 180 -9.47 31.51 -0.44
C PRO A 180 -8.74 32.73 0.15
N GLN A 181 -9.50 33.75 0.55
CA GLN A 181 -8.97 34.86 1.32
C GLN A 181 -8.71 34.41 2.76
N GLY A 182 -7.44 34.21 3.08
CA GLY A 182 -6.80 34.60 4.34
C GLY A 182 -7.47 34.23 5.67
N ALA A 183 -7.37 32.96 6.05
CA ALA A 183 -7.00 32.55 7.40
C ALA A 183 -6.25 31.23 7.22
N SER A 184 -5.02 31.13 7.74
CA SER A 184 -4.24 29.90 7.60
C SER A 184 -4.77 28.88 8.59
N ASP A 185 -5.85 28.19 8.22
CA ASP A 185 -6.38 27.13 9.05
C ASP A 185 -5.32 26.01 9.13
N MET A 186 -4.68 25.88 10.28
CA MET A 186 -3.75 24.78 10.52
C MET A 186 -4.59 23.52 10.70
N VAL A 187 -4.46 22.55 9.80
CA VAL A 187 -5.16 21.27 9.93
C VAL A 187 -4.31 20.32 10.77
N ALA A 188 -4.91 19.71 11.79
CA ALA A 188 -4.24 18.74 12.66
C ALA A 188 -5.09 17.48 12.83
N LEU A 189 -4.41 16.38 13.17
CA LEU A 189 -5.02 15.14 13.61
C LEU A 189 -4.84 15.01 15.12
N GLY A 190 -5.92 14.76 15.85
CA GLY A 190 -5.90 14.61 17.30
C GLY A 190 -6.78 13.44 17.76
N LEU A 191 -6.46 12.87 18.92
CA LEU A 191 -7.20 11.76 19.51
C LEU A 191 -8.18 12.30 20.56
N VAL A 192 -9.48 12.16 20.32
CA VAL A 192 -10.55 12.61 21.24
C VAL A 192 -11.57 11.49 21.40
N ASP A 193 -11.83 11.12 22.65
CA ASP A 193 -12.71 10.00 23.03
C ASP A 193 -12.33 8.66 22.38
N GLY A 194 -11.03 8.42 22.22
CA GLY A 194 -10.50 7.19 21.61
C GLY A 194 -10.63 7.13 20.08
N ALA A 195 -11.07 8.21 19.44
CA ALA A 195 -11.15 8.33 17.99
C ALA A 195 -10.20 9.42 17.46
N LEU A 196 -9.52 9.12 16.37
CA LEU A 196 -8.71 10.08 15.61
C LEU A 196 -9.65 11.00 14.84
N ARG A 197 -9.50 12.31 15.03
CA ARG A 197 -10.35 13.35 14.44
C ARG A 197 -9.50 14.39 13.72
N LEU A 198 -10.06 14.97 12.66
CA LEU A 198 -9.45 16.06 11.91
C LEU A 198 -9.96 17.41 12.45
N PHE A 199 -9.02 18.28 12.81
CA PHE A 199 -9.27 19.61 13.36
C PHE A 199 -8.78 20.65 12.37
N ALA A 200 -9.52 21.73 12.21
CA ALA A 200 -9.03 22.98 11.65
C ALA A 200 -8.85 23.99 12.79
N PHE A 201 -7.65 24.57 12.90
CA PHE A 201 -7.34 25.65 13.83
C PHE A 201 -7.40 26.96 13.09
N ALA A 202 -8.39 27.79 13.41
CA ALA A 202 -8.36 29.19 12.99
C ALA A 202 -7.39 29.98 13.90
N ASP A 203 -6.92 31.13 13.41
CA ASP A 203 -5.98 32.02 14.12
C ASP A 203 -6.57 32.61 15.43
N ASP A 204 -7.83 32.34 15.74
CA ASP A 204 -8.57 32.79 16.94
C ASP A 204 -8.49 31.81 18.14
N GLU A 205 -7.60 30.80 18.07
CA GLU A 205 -7.45 29.72 19.07
C GLU A 205 -8.70 28.81 19.23
N ILE A 206 -9.68 28.94 18.33
CA ILE A 206 -10.87 28.08 18.32
C ILE A 206 -10.62 26.95 17.32
N TYR A 207 -10.56 25.72 17.81
CA TYR A 207 -10.57 24.54 16.94
C TYR A 207 -11.99 24.23 16.48
N ARG A 208 -12.14 23.82 15.23
CA ARG A 208 -13.39 23.31 14.67
C ARG A 208 -13.14 21.93 14.07
N PHE A 209 -14.13 21.05 14.17
CA PHE A 209 -14.08 19.81 13.40
C PHE A 209 -14.19 20.16 11.91
N ALA A 210 -13.38 19.50 11.09
CA ALA A 210 -13.30 19.81 9.67
C ALA A 210 -14.59 19.47 8.89
N ASP A 211 -15.51 18.66 9.46
CA ASP A 211 -16.92 18.72 9.03
C ASP A 211 -17.69 19.73 9.88
N GLY A 212 -18.46 20.58 9.21
CA GLY A 212 -19.38 21.50 9.89
C GLY A 212 -20.51 20.82 10.67
N ASN A 213 -20.58 19.48 10.68
CA ASN A 213 -21.66 18.70 11.27
C ASN A 213 -21.26 17.92 12.53
N ASN A 214 -20.01 18.04 13.01
CA ASN A 214 -19.52 17.28 14.17
C ASN A 214 -19.68 15.76 13.96
N ASN A 215 -19.70 15.33 12.70
CA ASN A 215 -19.81 13.93 12.36
C ASN A 215 -18.42 13.30 12.52
N PRO A 216 -18.35 12.04 12.95
CA PRO A 216 -17.09 11.32 12.86
C PRO A 216 -16.81 11.10 11.36
N HIS A 217 -15.88 11.87 10.80
CA HIS A 217 -15.27 11.50 9.50
C HIS A 217 -14.78 10.07 9.62
N GLN A 218 -15.37 9.18 8.81
CA GLN A 218 -15.20 7.73 8.90
C GLN A 218 -13.83 7.25 8.38
N ILE A 219 -12.77 8.04 8.57
CA ILE A 219 -11.38 7.61 8.37
C ILE A 219 -11.10 6.35 9.23
N LEU A 220 -11.76 6.25 10.39
CA LEU A 220 -11.70 5.07 11.26
C LEU A 220 -12.61 3.89 10.89
N SER A 221 -13.61 4.04 10.01
CA SER A 221 -14.35 2.86 9.51
C SER A 221 -13.40 1.89 8.78
N ARG A 222 -12.30 2.41 8.24
CA ARG A 222 -11.30 1.68 7.45
C ARG A 222 -10.21 1.03 8.27
N ILE A 223 -9.76 1.66 9.36
CA ILE A 223 -8.92 0.97 10.37
C ILE A 223 -9.76 -0.12 11.06
N ALA A 224 -11.05 0.11 11.29
CA ALA A 224 -11.96 -0.94 11.75
C ALA A 224 -12.17 -2.05 10.71
N HIS A 225 -12.18 -1.74 9.40
CA HIS A 225 -12.32 -2.75 8.33
C HIS A 225 -11.03 -3.54 8.11
N PHE A 226 -9.85 -2.89 8.18
CA PHE A 226 -8.54 -3.53 8.17
C PHE A 226 -8.33 -4.38 9.43
N GLY A 227 -8.70 -3.86 10.60
CA GLY A 227 -8.72 -4.61 11.86
C GLY A 227 -9.66 -5.81 11.80
N ARG A 228 -10.85 -5.70 11.18
CA ARG A 228 -11.76 -6.85 10.95
C ARG A 228 -11.19 -7.85 9.95
N PHE A 229 -10.55 -7.39 8.88
CA PHE A 229 -9.91 -8.24 7.88
C PHE A 229 -8.72 -9.01 8.47
N LEU A 230 -7.83 -8.32 9.18
CA LEU A 230 -6.70 -8.93 9.87
C LEU A 230 -7.17 -9.86 10.99
N SER A 231 -8.21 -9.48 11.74
CA SER A 231 -8.82 -10.38 12.74
C SER A 231 -9.44 -11.61 12.08
N GLY A 232 -10.06 -11.46 10.90
CA GLY A 232 -10.56 -12.57 10.09
C GLY A 232 -9.43 -13.51 9.67
N ALA A 233 -8.34 -12.97 9.12
CA ALA A 233 -7.16 -13.74 8.74
C ALA A 233 -6.48 -14.43 9.94
N ILE A 234 -6.42 -13.77 11.10
CA ILE A 234 -5.91 -14.35 12.35
C ILE A 234 -6.79 -15.52 12.81
N ASN A 235 -8.11 -15.37 12.76
CA ASN A 235 -9.05 -16.43 13.14
C ASN A 235 -8.97 -17.61 12.15
N GLU A 236 -8.96 -17.33 10.85
CA GLU A 236 -8.77 -18.33 9.80
C GLU A 236 -7.45 -19.10 10.00
N PHE A 237 -6.36 -18.39 10.28
CA PHE A 237 -5.07 -19.02 10.56
C PHE A 237 -5.12 -19.89 11.81
N GLU A 238 -5.73 -19.41 12.88
CA GLU A 238 -5.87 -20.16 14.13
C GLU A 238 -6.69 -21.43 13.94
N GLU A 239 -7.82 -21.36 13.23
CA GLU A 239 -8.62 -22.52 12.86
C GLU A 239 -7.82 -23.51 12.02
N LEU A 240 -7.06 -23.00 11.04
CA LEU A 240 -6.25 -23.80 10.14
C LEU A 240 -5.14 -24.56 10.89
N ILE A 241 -4.42 -23.90 11.79
CA ILE A 241 -3.30 -24.56 12.50
C ILE A 241 -3.78 -25.55 13.56
N ASN A 242 -4.99 -25.37 14.08
CA ASN A 242 -5.63 -26.26 15.05
C ASN A 242 -6.39 -27.42 14.40
N SER A 243 -6.73 -27.30 13.12
CA SER A 243 -7.42 -28.37 12.39
C SER A 243 -6.50 -29.58 12.15
N PRO A 244 -6.82 -30.79 12.65
CA PRO A 244 -6.04 -31.99 12.40
C PRO A 244 -6.11 -32.44 10.92
N LEU A 245 -7.05 -31.87 10.16
CA LEU A 245 -7.24 -32.16 8.73
C LEU A 245 -6.43 -31.20 7.83
N ALA A 246 -5.81 -30.17 8.40
CA ALA A 246 -5.03 -29.20 7.66
C ALA A 246 -3.86 -29.88 6.92
N LYS A 247 -3.75 -29.58 5.63
CA LYS A 247 -2.66 -30.05 4.77
C LYS A 247 -1.68 -28.91 4.50
N GLU A 248 -0.47 -29.27 4.10
CA GLU A 248 0.58 -28.29 3.75
C GLU A 248 0.11 -27.34 2.65
N ARG A 249 -0.62 -27.84 1.65
CA ARG A 249 -1.22 -27.01 0.60
C ARG A 249 -2.21 -25.95 1.10
N ASP A 250 -2.90 -26.23 2.21
CA ASP A 250 -3.91 -25.31 2.76
C ASP A 250 -3.17 -24.14 3.44
N LEU A 251 -2.04 -24.44 4.10
CA LEU A 251 -1.13 -23.45 4.67
C LEU A 251 -0.41 -22.64 3.58
N GLN A 252 0.05 -23.29 2.52
CA GLN A 252 0.63 -22.63 1.35
C GLN A 252 -0.33 -21.58 0.80
N ARG A 253 -1.58 -21.97 0.52
CA ARG A 253 -2.63 -21.06 0.03
C ARG A 253 -2.89 -19.91 1.00
N PHE A 254 -2.93 -20.20 2.30
CA PHE A 254 -3.12 -19.18 3.32
C PHE A 254 -2.00 -18.12 3.25
N PHE A 255 -0.73 -18.54 3.22
CA PHE A 255 0.39 -17.60 3.18
C PHE A 255 0.59 -16.91 1.82
N GLU A 256 0.11 -17.48 0.72
CA GLU A 256 0.02 -16.78 -0.56
C GLU A 256 -1.02 -15.65 -0.51
N THR A 257 -2.10 -15.85 0.24
CA THR A 257 -3.16 -14.86 0.42
C THR A 257 -2.77 -13.80 1.45
N TYR A 258 -2.08 -14.21 2.52
CA TYR A 258 -1.67 -13.37 3.64
C TYR A 258 -0.16 -13.48 3.90
N PRO A 259 0.69 -13.01 2.97
CA PRO A 259 2.15 -13.17 3.06
C PRO A 259 2.76 -12.44 4.25
N ASP A 260 2.08 -11.45 4.82
CA ASP A 260 2.48 -10.72 6.03
C ASP A 260 2.69 -11.63 7.25
N PHE A 261 2.09 -12.82 7.27
CA PHE A 261 2.35 -13.83 8.31
C PHE A 261 3.78 -14.40 8.22
N LEU A 262 4.41 -14.36 7.05
CA LEU A 262 5.80 -14.80 6.83
C LEU A 262 6.78 -13.62 6.83
N ILE A 263 6.37 -12.51 6.22
CA ILE A 263 7.16 -11.31 6.05
C ILE A 263 7.26 -10.60 7.43
N ARG A 264 8.48 -10.58 8.01
CA ARG A 264 8.82 -9.82 9.23
C ARG A 264 9.17 -8.37 8.83
N ASP A 265 9.57 -7.55 9.80
CA ASP A 265 10.26 -6.27 9.53
C ASP A 265 11.61 -6.46 8.78
N GLU A 266 12.06 -7.70 8.62
CA GLU A 266 13.29 -8.06 7.89
C GLU A 266 13.07 -8.20 6.37
N TYR A 267 11.84 -8.47 5.93
CA TYR A 267 11.53 -8.81 4.54
C TYR A 267 10.47 -7.89 3.98
N LYS A 268 10.50 -7.63 2.67
CA LYS A 268 9.47 -6.85 1.97
C LYS A 268 8.51 -7.71 1.15
N ALA A 269 8.90 -8.94 0.81
CA ALA A 269 8.09 -9.82 -0.03
C ALA A 269 8.37 -11.31 0.26
N ALA A 270 7.36 -12.14 0.01
CA ALA A 270 7.45 -13.59 0.02
C ALA A 270 7.00 -14.10 -1.36
N HIS A 271 7.90 -14.77 -2.08
CA HIS A 271 7.70 -15.21 -3.45
C HIS A 271 7.40 -16.72 -3.46
N PRO A 272 6.16 -17.15 -3.72
CA PRO A 272 5.81 -18.56 -3.76
C PRO A 272 6.29 -19.22 -5.06
N HIS A 273 6.48 -20.55 -5.00
CA HIS A 273 6.61 -21.41 -6.19
C HIS A 273 7.70 -21.00 -7.19
N MET A 274 8.84 -20.50 -6.70
CA MET A 274 10.00 -20.22 -7.55
C MET A 274 10.53 -21.52 -8.17
N VAL A 275 10.72 -21.56 -9.49
CA VAL A 275 11.14 -22.78 -10.19
C VAL A 275 12.66 -22.79 -10.35
N LEU A 276 13.32 -23.78 -9.75
CA LEU A 276 14.76 -24.00 -9.85
C LEU A 276 15.03 -25.16 -10.82
N SER A 277 15.22 -24.81 -12.09
CA SER A 277 15.42 -25.82 -13.13
C SER A 277 16.82 -26.40 -13.13
N THR A 278 16.90 -27.71 -12.92
CA THR A 278 18.15 -28.48 -12.88
C THR A 278 18.28 -29.32 -14.15
N PRO A 279 19.32 -29.13 -14.98
CA PRO A 279 19.49 -29.92 -16.20
C PRO A 279 19.53 -31.43 -15.92
N GLY A 280 18.69 -32.19 -16.63
CA GLY A 280 18.63 -33.66 -16.50
C GLY A 280 17.97 -34.17 -15.21
N HIS A 281 17.45 -33.28 -14.37
CA HIS A 281 16.76 -33.58 -13.12
C HIS A 281 15.40 -32.87 -13.11
N GLY A 282 14.51 -33.26 -12.19
CA GLY A 282 13.22 -32.58 -12.03
C GLY A 282 13.38 -31.17 -11.47
N ASP A 283 12.45 -30.27 -11.81
CA ASP A 283 12.41 -28.93 -11.23
C ASP A 283 12.27 -29.01 -9.70
N LEU A 284 13.04 -28.17 -8.99
CA LEU A 284 12.93 -27.99 -7.55
C LEU A 284 12.11 -26.73 -7.28
N ILE A 285 11.17 -26.80 -6.33
CA ILE A 285 10.24 -25.70 -6.03
C ILE A 285 10.21 -25.51 -4.51
N PRO A 286 10.92 -24.50 -3.95
CA PRO A 286 10.69 -24.07 -2.57
C PRO A 286 9.26 -23.54 -2.37
N ASP A 287 8.75 -23.66 -1.15
CA ASP A 287 7.43 -23.12 -0.80
C ASP A 287 7.43 -21.59 -0.92
N PHE A 288 8.44 -20.92 -0.34
CA PHE A 288 8.64 -19.47 -0.45
C PHE A 288 10.11 -19.07 -0.51
N VAL A 289 10.37 -17.97 -1.20
CA VAL A 289 11.61 -17.20 -1.15
C VAL A 289 11.32 -15.85 -0.51
N LEU A 290 12.04 -15.49 0.54
CA LEU A 290 11.83 -14.25 1.29
C LEU A 290 12.83 -13.19 0.85
N GLU A 291 12.32 -12.07 0.34
CA GLU A 291 13.14 -10.97 -0.17
C GLU A 291 13.32 -9.90 0.92
N PRO A 292 14.58 -9.54 1.27
CA PRO A 292 14.84 -8.55 2.32
C PRO A 292 14.45 -7.13 1.90
N HIS A 293 14.28 -6.24 2.87
CA HIS A 293 14.11 -4.80 2.61
C HIS A 293 15.36 -4.14 2.02
N ASP A 294 16.54 -4.66 2.34
CA ASP A 294 17.82 -4.08 1.93
C ASP A 294 18.03 -4.19 0.41
N GLN A 295 18.34 -3.06 -0.22
CA GLN A 295 18.63 -3.00 -1.65
C GLN A 295 19.99 -3.64 -1.92
N GLY A 296 19.97 -4.91 -2.33
CA GLY A 296 21.17 -5.73 -2.54
C GLY A 296 21.32 -6.89 -1.56
N GLY A 297 20.41 -7.01 -0.59
CA GLY A 297 20.37 -8.15 0.32
C GLY A 297 20.11 -9.48 -0.40
N PHE A 298 20.61 -10.56 0.18
CA PHE A 298 20.36 -11.92 -0.31
C PHE A 298 19.02 -12.43 0.24
N CYS A 299 18.23 -13.08 -0.62
CA CYS A 299 16.96 -13.68 -0.22
C CYS A 299 17.19 -14.94 0.61
N ASP A 300 16.19 -15.30 1.40
CA ASP A 300 16.19 -16.50 2.24
C ASP A 300 15.17 -17.53 1.74
N LEU A 301 15.36 -18.79 2.12
CA LEU A 301 14.46 -19.89 1.72
C LEU A 301 13.56 -20.28 2.88
N LEU A 302 12.27 -20.47 2.60
CA LEU A 302 11.30 -20.93 3.59
C LEU A 302 10.57 -22.18 3.10
N GLU A 303 10.51 -23.17 3.98
CA GLU A 303 9.75 -24.42 3.79
C GLU A 303 8.68 -24.55 4.88
N LEU A 304 7.50 -25.01 4.49
CA LEU A 304 6.37 -25.30 5.34
C LEU A 304 6.26 -26.81 5.59
N LYS A 305 5.90 -27.16 6.82
CA LYS A 305 5.48 -28.51 7.19
C LYS A 305 4.27 -28.42 8.11
N ARG A 306 3.46 -29.49 8.19
CA ARG A 306 2.21 -29.44 8.97
C ARG A 306 2.36 -28.98 10.43
N PRO A 307 1.36 -28.27 10.98
CA PRO A 307 1.35 -27.83 12.37
C PRO A 307 1.28 -28.98 13.37
N GLN A 308 0.82 -30.17 12.96
CA GLN A 308 0.74 -31.36 13.82
C GLN A 308 2.07 -32.15 13.90
N HIS A 309 3.09 -31.77 13.13
CA HIS A 309 4.36 -32.47 13.19
C HIS A 309 5.08 -32.24 14.53
N LYS A 310 5.62 -33.32 15.08
CA LYS A 310 6.55 -33.26 16.21
C LYS A 310 7.86 -32.62 15.76
N ILE A 311 8.36 -31.68 16.56
CA ILE A 311 9.58 -30.92 16.25
C ILE A 311 10.79 -31.66 16.82
N THR A 312 10.67 -32.12 18.05
CA THR A 312 11.74 -32.80 18.77
C THR A 312 11.31 -34.19 19.25
N SER A 313 12.31 -34.99 19.60
CA SER A 313 12.12 -36.31 20.19
C SER A 313 13.24 -36.61 21.19
N TYR A 314 12.96 -37.46 22.16
CA TYR A 314 13.96 -38.03 23.04
C TYR A 314 14.35 -39.43 22.55
N MET A 315 15.48 -39.56 21.85
CA MET A 315 15.99 -40.85 21.39
C MET A 315 17.19 -41.28 22.22
N LYS A 316 17.16 -42.51 22.76
CA LYS A 316 18.29 -43.08 23.53
C LYS A 316 18.81 -42.16 24.64
N ASN A 317 17.91 -41.50 25.37
CA ASN A 317 18.21 -40.51 26.40
C ASN A 317 18.96 -39.26 25.90
N ARG A 318 18.76 -38.87 24.64
CA ARG A 318 19.32 -37.65 24.06
C ARG A 318 18.20 -36.84 23.37
N PRO A 319 18.10 -35.53 23.64
CA PRO A 319 17.29 -34.62 22.84
C PRO A 319 17.77 -34.62 21.39
N ASP A 320 16.85 -34.73 20.44
CA ASP A 320 17.16 -34.59 19.02
C ASP A 320 15.94 -34.04 18.24
N PHE A 321 16.19 -33.50 17.05
CA PHE A 321 15.13 -33.13 16.13
C PHE A 321 14.48 -34.39 15.53
N THR A 322 13.22 -34.29 15.13
CA THR A 322 12.55 -35.44 14.51
C THR A 322 13.07 -35.70 13.10
N ALA A 323 12.84 -36.92 12.60
CA ALA A 323 13.10 -37.26 11.20
C ALA A 323 12.39 -36.31 10.20
N THR A 324 11.26 -35.71 10.58
CA THR A 324 10.56 -34.73 9.74
C THR A 324 11.37 -33.44 9.62
N VAL A 325 11.91 -32.91 10.73
CA VAL A 325 12.80 -31.73 10.71
C VAL A 325 14.06 -32.03 9.91
N HIS A 326 14.68 -33.20 10.09
CA HIS A 326 15.87 -33.57 9.32
C HIS A 326 15.61 -33.68 7.81
N ARG A 327 14.44 -34.23 7.41
CA ARG A 327 14.05 -34.28 5.99
C ARG A 327 13.82 -32.88 5.40
N ALA A 328 13.12 -32.01 6.12
CA ALA A 328 12.92 -30.63 5.68
C ALA A 328 14.25 -29.86 5.57
N LYS A 329 15.17 -30.06 6.52
CA LYS A 329 16.53 -29.52 6.43
C LYS A 329 17.28 -30.04 5.19
N ALA A 330 17.20 -31.32 4.89
CA ALA A 330 17.84 -31.90 3.70
C ALA A 330 17.25 -31.34 2.40
N GLN A 331 15.94 -31.11 2.36
CA GLN A 331 15.24 -30.47 1.26
C GLN A 331 15.73 -29.02 1.06
N LEU A 332 15.73 -28.20 2.11
CA LEU A 332 16.25 -26.83 2.08
C LEU A 332 17.73 -26.77 1.66
N ARG A 333 18.56 -27.71 2.10
CA ARG A 333 19.97 -27.80 1.66
C ARG A 333 20.12 -28.11 0.17
N THR A 334 19.17 -28.86 -0.40
CA THR A 334 19.16 -29.14 -1.84
C THR A 334 18.89 -27.86 -2.62
N TYR A 335 17.96 -27.03 -2.14
CA TYR A 335 17.68 -25.73 -2.71
C TYR A 335 18.85 -24.76 -2.52
N GLU A 336 19.44 -24.70 -1.33
CA GLU A 336 20.63 -23.88 -1.04
C GLU A 336 21.77 -24.21 -2.02
N ALA A 337 22.07 -25.50 -2.20
CA ALA A 337 23.13 -25.98 -3.08
C ALA A 337 22.92 -25.57 -4.55
N TYR A 338 21.67 -25.46 -5.01
CA TYR A 338 21.37 -24.95 -6.36
C TYR A 338 21.95 -23.55 -6.59
N PHE A 339 21.98 -22.71 -5.56
CA PHE A 339 22.50 -21.34 -5.62
C PHE A 339 24.02 -21.24 -5.38
N GLU A 340 24.74 -22.34 -5.18
CA GLU A 340 26.22 -22.33 -5.17
C GLU A 340 26.78 -22.17 -6.60
N GLU A 341 26.03 -22.58 -7.62
CA GLU A 341 26.41 -22.41 -9.03
C GLU A 341 26.07 -21.01 -9.55
N GLU A 342 27.05 -20.30 -10.09
CA GLU A 342 26.88 -18.93 -10.60
C GLU A 342 25.86 -18.84 -11.73
N GLY A 343 25.89 -19.78 -12.68
CA GLY A 343 24.93 -19.80 -13.79
C GLY A 343 23.47 -19.93 -13.34
N ASN A 344 23.22 -20.65 -12.24
CA ASN A 344 21.89 -20.76 -11.65
C ASN A 344 21.46 -19.45 -10.99
N ARG A 345 22.37 -18.80 -10.24
CA ARG A 345 22.11 -17.47 -9.65
C ARG A 345 21.80 -16.43 -10.73
N THR A 346 22.61 -16.35 -11.78
CA THR A 346 22.39 -15.41 -12.90
C THR A 346 21.02 -15.64 -13.55
N ARG A 347 20.63 -16.89 -13.77
CA ARG A 347 19.33 -17.23 -14.35
C ARG A 347 18.16 -16.80 -13.45
N ILE A 348 18.28 -17.00 -12.14
CA ILE A 348 17.25 -16.61 -11.18
C ILE A 348 17.16 -15.08 -11.07
N ALA A 349 18.30 -14.38 -11.03
CA ALA A 349 18.34 -12.92 -11.04
C ALA A 349 17.70 -12.35 -12.32
N GLN A 350 18.00 -12.92 -13.49
CA GLN A 350 17.40 -12.49 -14.76
C GLN A 350 15.90 -12.78 -14.83
N ARG A 351 15.45 -13.93 -14.33
CA ARG A 351 14.06 -14.38 -14.44
C ARG A 351 13.14 -13.71 -13.41
N TYR A 352 13.61 -13.56 -12.18
CA TYR A 352 12.79 -13.15 -11.04
C TYR A 352 13.23 -11.82 -10.43
N GLY A 353 14.38 -11.26 -10.82
CA GLY A 353 14.93 -10.05 -10.18
C GLY A 353 15.45 -10.29 -8.77
N LEU A 354 15.66 -11.55 -8.37
CA LEU A 354 16.03 -11.93 -7.00
C LEU A 354 17.50 -12.33 -6.91
N ASN A 355 18.14 -11.91 -5.81
CA ASN A 355 19.52 -12.26 -5.51
C ASN A 355 19.58 -13.33 -4.42
N LEU A 356 20.15 -14.50 -4.73
CA LEU A 356 20.30 -15.62 -3.79
C LEU A 356 21.72 -16.14 -3.81
N TYR A 357 22.33 -16.23 -2.63
CA TYR A 357 23.62 -16.87 -2.41
C TYR A 357 23.69 -17.31 -0.94
N ARG A 358 23.91 -18.61 -0.70
CA ARG A 358 23.86 -19.21 0.65
C ARG A 358 22.70 -18.70 1.50
N PRO A 359 21.46 -18.81 0.98
CA PRO A 359 20.27 -18.30 1.67
C PRO A 359 20.14 -18.92 3.06
N ARG A 360 19.69 -18.15 4.06
CA ARG A 360 19.29 -18.75 5.34
C ARG A 360 18.13 -19.69 5.09
N MET A 361 18.15 -20.84 5.78
CA MET A 361 17.09 -21.84 5.67
C MET A 361 16.11 -21.66 6.81
N ILE A 362 14.85 -21.43 6.49
CA ILE A 362 13.77 -21.24 7.47
C ILE A 362 12.77 -22.39 7.32
N LEU A 363 12.43 -23.02 8.43
CA LEU A 363 11.43 -24.07 8.50
C LEU A 363 10.30 -23.63 9.42
N VAL A 364 9.09 -23.53 8.87
CA VAL A 364 7.86 -23.36 9.67
C VAL A 364 7.24 -24.73 9.88
N ILE A 365 7.19 -25.19 11.12
CA ILE A 365 6.72 -26.54 11.46
C ILE A 365 6.18 -26.60 12.88
N GLY A 366 5.15 -27.42 13.06
CA GLY A 366 4.72 -27.79 14.40
C GLY A 366 4.14 -26.64 15.20
N GLN A 367 3.86 -26.92 16.47
CA GLN A 367 3.46 -25.93 17.47
C GLN A 367 4.33 -26.12 18.71
N LYS A 368 4.42 -25.14 19.61
CA LYS A 368 5.17 -25.27 20.88
C LYS A 368 4.83 -26.56 21.65
N GLN A 369 3.55 -26.95 21.68
CA GLN A 369 3.10 -28.18 22.34
C GLN A 369 3.61 -29.48 21.68
N HIS A 370 4.16 -29.41 20.47
CA HIS A 370 4.74 -30.55 19.75
C HIS A 370 6.26 -30.67 19.95
N ILE A 371 6.83 -29.85 20.83
CA ILE A 371 8.16 -30.07 21.42
C ILE A 371 7.98 -31.12 22.53
N ASP A 372 8.85 -32.14 22.55
CA ASP A 372 8.82 -33.18 23.58
C ASP A 372 8.94 -32.54 24.98
N PRO A 373 7.98 -32.76 25.90
CA PRO A 373 7.94 -32.08 27.19
C PRO A 373 9.12 -32.43 28.11
N ARG A 374 9.90 -33.46 27.79
CA ARG A 374 11.13 -33.83 28.51
C ARG A 374 12.32 -32.95 28.12
N ILE A 375 12.23 -32.21 27.03
CA ILE A 375 13.30 -31.34 26.54
C ILE A 375 13.12 -29.96 27.16
N SER A 376 14.10 -29.57 27.97
CA SER A 376 14.15 -28.24 28.55
C SER A 376 14.43 -27.16 27.49
N ALA A 377 14.08 -25.91 27.79
CA ALA A 377 14.39 -24.78 26.92
C ALA A 377 15.91 -24.63 26.63
N LEU A 378 16.77 -25.01 27.58
CA LEU A 378 18.23 -24.99 27.40
C LEU A 378 18.71 -26.08 26.44
N GLU A 379 18.15 -27.29 26.52
CA GLU A 379 18.44 -28.37 25.58
C GLU A 379 17.95 -28.03 24.17
N TYR A 380 16.72 -27.49 24.06
CA TYR A 380 16.20 -27.02 22.78
C TYR A 380 17.10 -25.95 22.15
N ARG A 381 17.52 -24.95 22.94
CA ARG A 381 18.43 -23.90 22.47
C ARG A 381 19.79 -24.46 22.05
N ARG A 382 20.31 -25.48 22.74
CA ARG A 382 21.55 -26.17 22.34
C ARG A 382 21.39 -26.84 20.98
N MET A 383 20.27 -27.54 20.75
CA MET A 383 19.98 -28.18 19.47
C MET A 383 19.90 -27.15 18.32
N GLU A 384 19.30 -25.98 18.56
CA GLU A 384 19.30 -24.88 17.59
C GLU A 384 20.72 -24.38 17.28
N MET A 385 21.58 -24.24 18.30
CA MET A 385 22.98 -23.82 18.11
C MET A 385 23.83 -24.84 17.36
N GLU A 386 23.49 -26.13 17.44
CA GLU A 386 24.14 -27.20 16.66
C GLU A 386 23.71 -27.21 15.19
N THR A 387 22.65 -26.46 14.85
CA THR A 387 22.21 -26.24 13.46
C THR A 387 22.01 -24.74 13.17
N PRO A 388 23.08 -23.93 13.17
CA PRO A 388 22.98 -22.48 13.02
C PRO A 388 22.42 -22.04 11.65
N GLN A 389 22.52 -22.89 10.63
CA GLN A 389 22.02 -22.63 9.29
C GLN A 389 20.51 -22.85 9.12
N LEU A 390 19.84 -23.47 10.09
CA LEU A 390 18.39 -23.72 10.05
C LEU A 390 17.68 -22.93 11.14
N VAL A 391 16.77 -22.07 10.74
CA VAL A 391 15.89 -21.33 11.63
C VAL A 391 14.55 -22.06 11.71
N ILE A 392 14.22 -22.61 12.88
CA ILE A 392 12.93 -23.26 13.10
C ILE A 392 11.94 -22.26 13.70
N ARG A 393 10.73 -22.23 13.16
CA ARG A 393 9.60 -21.43 13.64
C ARG A 393 8.37 -22.30 13.79
N THR A 394 7.59 -22.05 14.83
CA THR A 394 6.32 -22.74 15.04
C THR A 394 5.15 -21.89 14.57
N TYR A 395 4.04 -22.53 14.20
CA TYR A 395 2.86 -21.80 13.73
C TYR A 395 2.28 -20.88 14.79
N ASP A 396 2.30 -21.30 16.06
CA ASP A 396 1.83 -20.48 17.17
C ASP A 396 2.73 -19.25 17.40
N GLN A 397 4.03 -19.31 17.10
CA GLN A 397 4.88 -18.11 17.12
C GLN A 397 4.46 -17.10 16.04
N LEU A 398 4.08 -17.56 14.85
CA LEU A 398 3.57 -16.69 13.79
C LEU A 398 2.23 -16.07 14.20
N LEU A 399 1.33 -16.86 14.80
CA LEU A 399 0.03 -16.41 15.29
C LEU A 399 0.17 -15.39 16.44
N ASP A 400 0.98 -15.70 17.45
CA ASP A 400 1.25 -14.82 18.60
C ASP A 400 1.77 -13.46 18.13
N ARG A 401 2.67 -13.47 17.15
CA ARG A 401 3.21 -12.26 16.54
C ARG A 401 2.12 -11.42 15.89
N MET A 402 1.26 -12.02 15.06
CA MET A 402 0.17 -11.27 14.41
C MET A 402 -0.83 -10.71 15.42
N ARG A 403 -1.14 -11.46 16.49
CA ARG A 403 -1.97 -10.98 17.59
C ARG A 403 -1.35 -9.79 18.33
N SER A 404 -0.04 -9.80 18.53
CA SER A 404 0.67 -8.70 19.20
C SER A 404 0.69 -7.39 18.39
N ARG A 405 0.66 -7.48 17.04
CA ARG A 405 0.54 -6.32 16.15
C ARG A 405 -0.88 -5.73 16.09
N ASN A 406 -1.89 -6.51 16.45
CA ASN A 406 -3.30 -6.11 16.43
C ASN A 406 -3.80 -5.59 17.81
N ARG A 407 -2.91 -5.45 18.80
CA ARG A 407 -3.16 -4.83 20.10
C ARG A 407 -2.52 -3.45 20.12
#